data_AF-A0A9D6J0S4-F1
#
_entry.id   AF-A0A9D6J0S4-F1
#
_cell.length_a   1.000
_cell.length_b   1.000
_cell.length_c   1.000
_cell.angle_alpha   90.00
_cell.angle_beta   90.00
_cell.angle_gamma   90.00
#
_symmetry.space_group_name_H-M   'P 1'
#
loop_
_entity.id
_entity.type
_entity.pdbx_description
1 polymer ?
#
loop_
_entity_poly.entity_id
_entity_poly.type
_entity_poly.pdbx_seq_one_letter_code
_entity_poly.pdbx_strand_id
1 'polypeptide(L)'
;MKLDLSHGAVLDPAHRDSLNAIALEIRQPFNEMVRRLGVAHGDSLDWWVTPIACRNIFACALFSRCCQLLLALRVAEAGGTVREIIVGSPGLAAALKKALADRGLSATVQVRHGTLWWRAKLFSGMCYRLAAAGFHAFNQILFAWVFPPASRFAPAAPIVLID
;
A
#
# COMPACT_ATOMS: atom_id res chain seq x y z
N MET A 1 -27.45 0.80 -10.32
CA MET A 1 -26.75 0.79 -9.02
C MET A 1 -25.43 1.54 -9.13
N LYS A 2 -25.03 2.21 -8.04
CA LYS A 2 -23.74 2.86 -7.85
C LYS A 2 -22.95 2.12 -6.77
N LEU A 3 -21.69 1.76 -7.05
CA LEU A 3 -20.81 1.06 -6.11
C LEU A 3 -19.63 1.97 -5.74
N ASP A 4 -19.58 2.46 -4.50
CA ASP A 4 -18.48 3.28 -4.00
C ASP A 4 -17.48 2.41 -3.20
N LEU A 5 -16.30 2.21 -3.76
CA LEU A 5 -15.18 1.46 -3.20
C LEU A 5 -14.06 2.39 -2.68
N SER A 6 -14.32 3.69 -2.59
CA SER A 6 -13.36 4.64 -2.04
C SER A 6 -13.23 4.50 -0.52
N HIS A 7 -12.09 4.94 0.01
CA HIS A 7 -11.83 4.85 1.45
C HIS A 7 -12.84 5.70 2.24
N GLY A 8 -13.44 5.10 3.27
CA GLY A 8 -14.46 5.73 4.11
C GLY A 8 -15.88 5.73 3.52
N ALA A 9 -16.10 5.15 2.34
CA ALA A 9 -17.45 4.92 1.83
C ALA A 9 -18.15 3.80 2.64
N VAL A 10 -19.45 3.96 2.87
CA VAL A 10 -20.27 2.92 3.51
C VAL A 10 -20.68 1.92 2.43
N LEU A 11 -20.18 0.69 2.54
CA LEU A 11 -20.64 -0.41 1.72
C LEU A 11 -21.87 -1.07 2.35
N ASP A 12 -22.82 -1.44 1.50
CA ASP A 12 -23.94 -2.30 1.87
C ASP A 12 -23.45 -3.60 2.57
N PRO A 13 -24.17 -4.15 3.58
CA PRO A 13 -23.75 -5.36 4.29
C PRO A 13 -23.38 -6.52 3.35
N ALA A 14 -24.17 -6.78 2.31
CA ALA A 14 -23.90 -7.91 1.40
C ALA A 14 -22.57 -7.74 0.64
N HIS A 15 -22.26 -6.50 0.23
CA HIS A 15 -20.98 -6.20 -0.42
C HIS A 15 -19.80 -6.24 0.56
N ARG A 16 -20.00 -5.89 1.84
CA ARG A 16 -18.96 -6.02 2.88
C ARG A 16 -18.63 -7.49 3.14
N ASP A 17 -19.64 -8.32 3.27
CA ASP A 17 -19.46 -9.77 3.48
C ASP A 17 -18.78 -10.40 2.27
N SER A 18 -19.19 -10.02 1.07
CA SER A 18 -18.53 -10.43 -0.17
C SER A 18 -17.07 -10.00 -0.23
N LEU A 19 -16.75 -8.78 0.21
CA LEU A 19 -15.36 -8.29 0.25
C LEU A 19 -14.51 -9.09 1.25
N ASN A 20 -15.07 -9.44 2.41
CA ASN A 20 -14.40 -10.28 3.41
C ASN A 20 -14.14 -11.69 2.86
N ALA A 21 -15.12 -12.29 2.19
CA ALA A 21 -14.97 -13.59 1.54
C ALA A 21 -13.88 -13.56 0.45
N ILE A 22 -13.88 -12.53 -0.40
CA ILE A 22 -12.83 -12.32 -1.41
C ILE A 22 -11.46 -12.17 -0.75
N ALA A 23 -11.36 -11.41 0.35
CA ALA A 23 -10.11 -11.23 1.06
C ALA A 23 -9.56 -12.56 1.60
N LEU A 24 -10.43 -13.44 2.12
CA LEU A 24 -10.02 -14.79 2.53
C LEU A 24 -9.56 -15.63 1.35
N GLU A 25 -10.30 -15.60 0.25
CA GLU A 25 -10.03 -16.37 -0.97
C GLU A 25 -8.69 -15.99 -1.61
N ILE A 26 -8.42 -14.69 -1.79
CA ILE A 26 -7.24 -14.25 -2.56
C ILE A 26 -5.99 -14.08 -1.72
N ARG A 27 -6.07 -14.28 -0.39
CA ARG A 27 -4.95 -14.13 0.53
C ARG A 27 -3.74 -14.96 0.13
N GLN A 28 -3.95 -16.26 -0.11
CA GLN A 28 -2.87 -17.17 -0.49
C GLN A 28 -2.36 -16.85 -1.91
N PRO A 29 -3.21 -16.72 -2.95
CA PRO A 29 -2.76 -16.30 -4.29
C PRO A 29 -1.93 -15.01 -4.28
N PHE A 30 -2.34 -14.02 -3.49
CA PHE A 30 -1.61 -12.75 -3.36
C PHE A 30 -0.24 -12.96 -2.70
N ASN A 31 -0.19 -13.69 -1.59
CA ASN A 31 1.08 -14.00 -0.91
C ASN A 31 2.04 -14.77 -1.83
N GLU A 32 1.51 -15.70 -2.63
CA GLU A 32 2.29 -16.46 -3.60
C GLU A 32 2.82 -15.57 -4.73
N MET A 33 1.99 -14.65 -5.25
CA MET A 33 2.44 -13.64 -6.21
C MET A 33 3.58 -12.78 -5.64
N VAL A 34 3.44 -12.29 -4.42
CA VAL A 34 4.50 -11.51 -3.74
C VAL A 34 5.76 -12.35 -3.53
N ARG A 35 5.61 -13.63 -3.11
CA ARG A 35 6.73 -14.56 -2.95
C ARG A 35 7.49 -14.73 -4.27
N ARG A 36 6.78 -14.98 -5.37
CA ARG A 36 7.37 -15.15 -6.71
C ARG A 36 8.10 -13.90 -7.18
N LEU A 37 7.53 -12.71 -6.97
CA LEU A 37 8.22 -11.45 -7.27
C LEU A 37 9.49 -11.29 -6.42
N GLY A 38 9.44 -11.70 -5.16
CA GLY A 38 10.59 -11.64 -4.26
C GLY A 38 11.72 -12.59 -4.62
N VAL A 39 11.48 -13.69 -5.33
CA VAL A 39 12.56 -14.61 -5.75
C VAL A 39 13.60 -13.89 -6.61
N ALA A 40 13.16 -13.01 -7.51
CA ALA A 40 14.06 -12.27 -8.39
C ALA A 40 14.81 -11.12 -7.68
N HIS A 41 14.39 -10.76 -6.46
CA HIS A 41 14.88 -9.57 -5.76
C HIS A 41 15.22 -9.83 -4.28
N GLY A 42 15.38 -11.10 -3.89
CA GLY A 42 15.53 -11.49 -2.48
C GLY A 42 16.77 -10.90 -1.81
N ASP A 43 17.84 -10.70 -2.59
CA ASP A 43 19.11 -10.13 -2.12
C ASP A 43 19.12 -8.58 -2.17
N SER A 44 18.06 -7.97 -2.70
CA SER A 44 17.93 -6.51 -2.77
C SER A 44 17.26 -5.97 -1.52
N LEU A 45 17.97 -5.12 -0.77
CA LEU A 45 17.39 -4.42 0.37
C LEU A 45 16.23 -3.50 -0.05
N ASP A 46 16.30 -2.96 -1.27
CA ASP A 46 15.24 -2.13 -1.86
C ASP A 46 13.91 -2.89 -1.99
N TRP A 47 13.97 -4.19 -2.29
CA TRP A 47 12.77 -5.02 -2.35
C TRP A 47 12.05 -5.07 -1.02
N TRP A 48 12.78 -5.35 0.07
CA TRP A 48 12.22 -5.54 1.40
C TRP A 48 11.57 -4.27 1.98
N VAL A 49 12.02 -3.08 1.56
CA VAL A 49 11.42 -1.80 1.97
C VAL A 49 10.23 -1.38 1.11
N THR A 50 9.89 -2.14 0.06
CA THR A 50 8.73 -1.79 -0.77
C THR A 50 7.39 -2.09 -0.07
N PRO A 51 6.35 -1.29 -0.33
CA PRO A 51 5.00 -1.57 0.16
C PRO A 51 4.40 -2.89 -0.35
N ILE A 52 4.92 -3.43 -1.46
CA ILE A 52 4.47 -4.72 -2.03
C ILE A 52 5.11 -5.91 -1.33
N ALA A 53 6.34 -5.79 -0.85
CA ALA A 53 6.99 -6.81 -0.04
C ALA A 53 6.38 -6.95 1.37
N CYS A 54 5.57 -5.96 1.79
CA CYS A 54 4.83 -6.02 3.05
C CYS A 54 3.81 -7.17 3.03
N ARG A 55 4.12 -8.25 3.75
CA ARG A 55 3.22 -9.41 3.94
C ARG A 55 2.07 -9.15 4.91
N ASN A 56 2.00 -7.95 5.48
CA ASN A 56 0.85 -7.55 6.28
C ASN A 56 -0.30 -7.15 5.36
N ILE A 57 -1.15 -8.13 5.04
CA ILE A 57 -2.33 -7.92 4.19
C ILE A 57 -3.33 -6.90 4.75
N PHE A 58 -3.32 -6.64 6.07
CA PHE A 58 -4.17 -5.63 6.70
C PHE A 58 -3.66 -4.21 6.48
N ALA A 59 -2.36 -4.04 6.22
CA ALA A 59 -1.72 -2.76 5.93
C ALA A 59 -1.44 -2.55 4.44
N CYS A 60 -1.47 -3.61 3.63
CA CYS A 60 -1.11 -3.54 2.21
C CYS A 60 -2.24 -2.94 1.36
N ALA A 61 -2.05 -1.68 0.94
CA ALA A 61 -3.00 -0.98 0.07
C ALA A 61 -3.22 -1.70 -1.28
N LEU A 62 -2.21 -2.42 -1.80
CA LEU A 62 -2.36 -3.19 -3.02
C LEU A 62 -3.32 -4.36 -2.84
N PHE A 63 -3.19 -5.12 -1.74
CA PHE A 63 -4.08 -6.24 -1.43
C PHE A 63 -5.54 -5.79 -1.34
N SER A 64 -5.80 -4.71 -0.60
CA SER A 64 -7.14 -4.14 -0.50
C SER A 64 -7.71 -3.73 -1.88
N ARG A 65 -6.89 -3.14 -2.75
CA ARG A 65 -7.29 -2.79 -4.13
C ARG A 65 -7.59 -4.04 -4.98
N CYS A 66 -6.84 -5.13 -4.82
CA CYS A 66 -7.15 -6.40 -5.48
C CYS A 66 -8.50 -6.95 -5.03
N CYS A 67 -8.82 -6.89 -3.73
CA CYS A 67 -10.14 -7.28 -3.22
C CYS A 67 -11.25 -6.44 -3.83
N GLN A 68 -11.07 -5.12 -3.88
CA GLN A 68 -12.02 -4.18 -4.47
C GLN A 68 -12.23 -4.43 -5.97
N LEU A 69 -11.16 -4.71 -6.71
CA LEU A 69 -11.21 -5.06 -8.13
C LEU A 69 -12.10 -6.28 -8.35
N LEU A 70 -11.88 -7.36 -7.58
CA LEU A 70 -12.65 -8.60 -7.72
C LEU A 70 -14.10 -8.42 -7.29
N LEU A 71 -14.37 -7.65 -6.24
CA LEU A 71 -15.74 -7.33 -5.84
C LEU A 71 -16.47 -6.61 -6.99
N ALA A 72 -15.87 -5.58 -7.56
CA ALA A 72 -16.44 -4.84 -8.68
C ALA A 72 -16.74 -5.73 -9.89
N LEU A 73 -15.82 -6.66 -10.21
CA LEU A 73 -16.01 -7.62 -11.29
C LEU A 73 -17.15 -8.60 -10.99
N ARG A 74 -17.18 -9.21 -9.81
CA ARG A 74 -18.26 -10.15 -9.41
C ARG A 74 -19.64 -9.50 -9.45
N VAL A 75 -19.75 -8.27 -8.96
CA VAL A 75 -21.04 -7.55 -8.96
C VAL A 75 -21.45 -7.19 -10.40
N ALA A 76 -20.51 -6.83 -11.27
CA ALA A 76 -20.79 -6.55 -12.68
C ALA A 76 -21.16 -7.83 -13.47
N GLU A 77 -20.50 -8.96 -13.17
CA GLU A 77 -20.75 -10.27 -13.81
C GLU A 77 -22.08 -10.90 -13.37
N ALA A 78 -22.50 -10.70 -12.12
CA ALA A 78 -23.74 -11.24 -11.57
C ALA A 78 -25.03 -10.63 -12.18
N GLY A 79 -24.93 -9.86 -13.26
CA GLY A 79 -26.06 -9.20 -13.91
C GLY A 79 -26.62 -8.01 -13.14
N GLY A 80 -25.97 -7.61 -12.03
CA GLY A 80 -26.28 -6.39 -11.32
C GLY A 80 -26.06 -5.20 -12.26
N THR A 81 -27.07 -4.34 -12.44
CA THR A 81 -26.94 -3.11 -13.25
C THR A 81 -26.05 -2.09 -12.53
N VAL A 82 -24.76 -2.37 -12.40
CA VAL A 82 -23.77 -1.43 -11.90
C VAL A 82 -23.49 -0.43 -13.01
N ARG A 83 -24.11 0.74 -12.91
CA ARG A 83 -23.94 1.83 -13.88
C ARG A 83 -22.66 2.61 -13.60
N GLU A 84 -22.31 2.75 -12.32
CA GLU A 84 -21.21 3.59 -11.88
C GLU A 84 -20.42 2.89 -10.76
N ILE A 85 -19.09 2.88 -10.88
CA ILE A 85 -18.14 2.40 -9.87
C ILE A 85 -17.21 3.55 -9.51
N ILE A 86 -17.22 3.96 -8.24
CA ILE A 86 -16.31 4.96 -7.71
C ILE A 86 -15.17 4.26 -7.00
N VAL A 87 -13.93 4.63 -7.32
CA VAL A 87 -12.74 4.09 -6.66
C VAL A 87 -11.88 5.20 -6.09
N GLY A 88 -11.11 4.87 -5.05
CA GLY A 88 -10.23 5.84 -4.40
C GLY A 88 -9.01 6.21 -5.23
N SER A 89 -8.45 5.27 -6.01
CA SER A 89 -7.14 5.45 -6.67
C SER A 89 -7.21 5.39 -8.21
N PRO A 90 -6.41 6.20 -8.92
CA PRO A 90 -6.35 6.17 -10.39
C PRO A 90 -5.85 4.83 -10.94
N GLY A 91 -4.90 4.18 -10.25
CA GLY A 91 -4.37 2.89 -10.67
C GLY A 91 -5.43 1.79 -10.63
N LEU A 92 -6.26 1.76 -9.58
CA LEU A 92 -7.39 0.84 -9.51
C LEU A 92 -8.44 1.15 -10.59
N ALA A 93 -8.71 2.43 -10.87
CA ALA A 93 -9.63 2.80 -11.94
C ALA A 93 -9.16 2.30 -13.31
N ALA A 94 -7.86 2.47 -13.62
CA ALA A 94 -7.27 1.99 -14.86
C ALA A 94 -7.35 0.46 -14.96
N ALA A 95 -6.99 -0.26 -13.89
CA ALA A 95 -7.07 -1.71 -13.83
C ALA A 95 -8.51 -2.23 -14.01
N LEU A 96 -9.48 -1.57 -13.36
CA LEU A 96 -10.88 -1.95 -13.44
C LEU A 96 -11.48 -1.68 -14.83
N LYS A 97 -11.18 -0.52 -15.44
CA LYS A 97 -11.61 -0.21 -16.81
C LYS A 97 -11.11 -1.26 -17.79
N LYS A 98 -9.83 -1.63 -17.70
CA LYS A 98 -9.24 -2.68 -18.53
C LYS A 98 -9.94 -4.03 -18.28
N ALA A 99 -10.07 -4.44 -17.02
CA ALA A 99 -10.65 -5.73 -16.67
C ALA A 99 -12.13 -5.88 -17.06
N LEU A 100 -12.90 -4.79 -17.03
CA LEU A 100 -14.28 -4.73 -17.51
C LEU A 100 -14.34 -4.81 -19.04
N ALA A 101 -13.48 -4.06 -19.74
CA ALA A 101 -13.40 -4.09 -21.20
C ALA A 101 -13.02 -5.49 -21.71
N ASP A 102 -12.04 -6.14 -21.09
CA ASP A 102 -11.59 -7.50 -21.42
C ASP A 102 -12.71 -8.55 -21.25
N ARG A 103 -13.76 -8.24 -20.48
CA ARG A 103 -14.91 -9.12 -20.21
C ARG A 103 -16.20 -8.70 -20.94
N GLY A 104 -16.15 -7.63 -21.74
CA GLY A 104 -17.33 -7.08 -22.40
C GLY A 104 -18.38 -6.47 -21.44
N LEU A 105 -17.97 -6.08 -20.23
CA LEU A 105 -18.84 -5.50 -19.22
C LEU A 105 -18.90 -3.97 -19.35
N SER A 106 -20.10 -3.41 -19.33
CA SER A 106 -20.32 -1.96 -19.47
C SER A 106 -20.63 -1.31 -18.12
N ALA A 107 -19.62 -0.71 -17.48
CA ALA A 107 -19.79 0.13 -16.29
C ALA A 107 -18.90 1.38 -16.34
N THR A 108 -19.42 2.53 -15.92
CA THR A 108 -18.65 3.76 -15.84
C THR A 108 -17.77 3.75 -14.59
N VAL A 109 -16.46 3.91 -14.74
CA VAL A 109 -15.51 3.95 -13.61
C VAL A 109 -15.00 5.38 -13.38
N GLN A 110 -15.22 5.90 -12.17
CA GLN A 110 -14.78 7.23 -11.74
C GLN A 110 -13.80 7.15 -10.57
N VAL A 111 -12.92 8.15 -10.48
CA VAL A 111 -12.02 8.31 -9.33
C VAL A 111 -12.62 9.37 -8.41
N ARG A 112 -12.76 9.07 -7.11
CA ARG A 112 -13.36 10.02 -6.15
C ARG A 112 -12.67 11.38 -6.13
N HIS A 113 -11.34 11.39 -6.23
CA HIS A 113 -10.54 12.61 -6.27
C HIS A 113 -9.82 12.74 -7.60
N GLY A 114 -9.77 13.96 -8.13
CA GLY A 114 -9.05 14.25 -9.37
C GLY A 114 -7.54 14.03 -9.26
N THR A 115 -6.87 13.92 -10.41
CA THR A 115 -5.42 13.68 -10.53
C THR A 115 -4.58 14.73 -9.79
N LEU A 116 -5.04 15.99 -9.76
CA LEU A 116 -4.35 17.07 -9.06
C LEU A 116 -4.24 16.83 -7.55
N TRP A 117 -5.33 16.36 -6.92
CA TRP A 117 -5.33 16.03 -5.50
C TRP A 117 -4.36 14.88 -5.19
N TRP A 118 -4.33 13.86 -6.05
CA TRP A 118 -3.38 12.75 -5.91
C TRP A 118 -1.93 13.20 -6.03
N ARG A 119 -1.63 14.10 -6.98
CA ARG A 119 -0.32 14.72 -7.12
C ARG A 119 0.06 15.56 -5.89
N ALA A 120 -0.85 16.39 -5.41
CA ALA A 120 -0.64 17.21 -4.22
C ALA A 120 -0.40 16.35 -2.97
N LYS A 121 -1.14 15.26 -2.80
CA LYS A 121 -0.96 14.30 -1.71
C LYS A 121 0.39 13.58 -1.75
N LEU A 122 0.84 13.18 -2.95
CA LEU A 122 2.17 12.58 -3.10
C LEU A 122 3.27 13.59 -2.77
N PHE A 123 3.11 14.82 -3.24
CA PHE A 123 4.04 15.91 -2.97
C PHE A 123 4.11 16.27 -1.48
N SER A 124 2.96 16.40 -0.80
CA SER A 124 2.94 16.69 0.65
C SER A 124 3.59 15.58 1.46
N GLY A 125 3.38 14.32 1.08
CA GLY A 125 4.08 13.18 1.69
C GLY A 125 5.60 13.24 1.52
N MET A 126 6.07 13.68 0.34
CA MET A 126 7.50 13.90 0.09
C MET A 126 8.06 15.04 0.94
N CYS A 127 7.38 16.19 0.98
CA CYS A 127 7.78 17.33 1.81
C CYS A 127 7.86 16.96 3.30
N TYR A 128 6.87 16.21 3.80
CA TYR A 128 6.87 15.75 5.20
C TYR A 128 8.09 14.88 5.50
N ARG A 129 8.43 13.92 4.63
CA ARG A 129 9.61 13.06 4.83
C ARG A 129 10.91 13.84 4.82
N LEU A 130 11.05 14.82 3.92
CA LEU A 130 12.21 15.70 3.88
C LEU A 130 12.31 16.55 5.15
N ALA A 131 11.19 17.12 5.62
CA ALA A 131 11.15 17.90 6.85
C ALA A 131 11.50 17.04 8.07
N ALA A 132 10.95 15.82 8.17
CA ALA A 132 11.25 14.88 9.26
C ALA A 132 12.72 14.46 9.25
N ALA A 133 13.29 14.16 8.08
CA ALA A 133 14.72 13.84 7.95
C ALA A 133 15.60 15.03 8.39
N GLY A 134 15.25 16.24 7.94
CA GLY A 134 15.93 17.47 8.36
C GLY A 134 15.85 17.71 9.87
N PHE A 135 14.68 17.50 10.47
CA PHE A 135 14.48 17.60 11.92
C PHE A 135 15.34 16.59 12.70
N HIS A 136 15.40 15.33 12.24
CA HIS A 136 16.26 14.32 12.85
C HIS A 136 17.75 14.66 12.75
N ALA A 137 18.22 15.11 11.57
CA ALA A 137 19.60 15.53 11.38
C ALA A 137 19.95 16.74 12.26
N PHE A 138 19.07 17.74 12.32
CA PHE A 138 19.24 18.90 13.20
C PHE A 138 19.35 18.50 14.67
N ASN A 139 18.44 17.64 15.15
CA ASN A 139 18.50 17.16 16.53
C ASN A 139 19.78 16.37 16.82
N GLN A 140 20.22 15.51 15.89
CA GLN A 140 21.48 14.78 16.06
C GLN A 140 22.69 15.72 16.22
N ILE A 141 22.75 16.78 15.41
CA ILE A 141 23.81 17.80 15.49
C ILE A 141 23.72 18.56 16.82
N LEU A 142 22.51 19.01 17.19
CA LEU A 142 22.28 19.73 18.44
C LEU A 142 22.68 18.90 19.66
N PHE A 143 22.26 17.63 19.72
CA PHE A 143 22.61 16.73 20.83
C PHE A 143 24.10 16.40 20.87
N ALA A 144 24.75 16.21 19.72
CA ALA A 144 26.21 16.02 19.67
C ALA A 144 26.98 17.25 20.18
N TRP A 145 26.41 18.45 20.01
CA TRP A 145 27.00 19.69 20.51
C TRP A 145 26.75 19.90 22.01
N VAL A 146 25.53 19.64 22.48
CA VAL A 146 25.15 19.81 23.90
C VAL A 146 25.75 18.73 24.79
N PHE A 147 25.83 17.50 24.29
CA PHE A 147 26.41 16.35 24.99
C PHE A 147 27.61 15.86 24.18
N PRO A 148 28.78 16.53 24.31
CA PRO A 148 30.00 16.02 23.71
C PRO A 148 30.21 14.58 24.19
N PRO A 149 30.64 13.67 23.31
CA PRO A 149 30.79 12.28 23.66
C PRO A 149 31.68 12.17 24.89
N ALA A 150 31.15 11.60 25.98
CA ALA A 150 31.99 11.17 27.10
C ALA A 150 33.11 10.32 26.50
N SER A 151 34.36 10.64 26.83
CA SER A 151 35.52 9.94 26.29
C SER A 151 35.25 8.45 26.40
N ARG A 152 35.18 7.75 25.26
CA ARG A 152 35.00 6.30 25.28
C ARG A 152 36.16 5.75 26.11
N PHE A 153 35.84 5.15 27.26
CA PHE A 153 36.80 4.43 28.07
C PHE A 153 37.16 3.17 27.28
N ALA A 154 38.06 3.31 26.31
CA ALA A 154 38.66 2.17 25.66
C ALA A 154 39.47 1.44 26.75
N PRO A 155 39.28 0.13 26.96
CA PRO A 155 40.12 -0.61 27.88
C PRO A 155 41.57 -0.45 27.43
N ALA A 156 42.42 0.07 28.32
CA ALA A 156 43.85 0.20 28.06
C ALA A 156 44.53 -1.17 27.90
N ALA A 157 43.91 -2.22 28.42
CA ALA A 157 44.36 -3.60 28.30
C ALA A 157 43.70 -4.30 27.10
N PRO A 158 44.44 -5.20 26.42
CA PRO A 158 43.89 -6.01 25.35
C PRO A 158 42.73 -6.88 25.86
N ILE A 159 41.66 -6.96 25.07
CA ILE A 159 40.52 -7.84 25.36
C ILE A 159 40.98 -9.27 25.06
N VAL A 160 41.10 -10.10 26.09
CA VAL A 160 41.34 -11.54 25.94
C VAL A 160 39.98 -12.23 25.82
N LEU A 161 39.70 -12.81 24.66
CA LEU A 161 38.57 -13.73 24.47
C LEU A 161 39.01 -15.09 25.01
N ILE A 162 38.25 -15.61 25.98
CA ILE A 162 38.41 -16.97 26.50
C ILE A 162 37.48 -17.85 25.67
N ASP A 163 38.03 -18.91 25.06
CA ASP A 163 37.28 -19.96 24.36
C ASP A 163 36.42 -20.78 25.32
#